data_AF-A0A661S1C9-F1
#
_entry.id   AF-A0A661S1C9-F1
#
_cell.length_a   1.000
_cell.length_b   1.000
_cell.length_c   1.000
_cell.angle_alpha   90.00
_cell.angle_beta   90.00
_cell.angle_gamma   90.00
#
_symmetry.space_group_name_H-M   'P 1'
#
loop_
_entity.id
_entity.type
_entity.pdbx_description
1 polymer ?
#
loop_
_entity_poly.entity_id
_entity_poly.type
_entity_poly.pdbx_seq_one_letter_code
_entity_poly.pdbx_strand_id
1 'polypeptide(L)'
;PDASLDLGGSFHVSTADYLRMGENDRFYAMPHANEVMSVAAPAAFGFLDNDNAPIIVEGRGEITAQEFGDTSAGLHVREGRTVSLIGGNIEIKKGTHYIRQKTDGDDNPVFRQERDAWTYPIYETEKDEHGNLINDEYGRPVYKLDENGSPIPVYMLDENGSRIPVMETVRSGAVTAPGGQINIASAASADEVETGPQASGSKFQVSEGGKITVSGKSLIDVSGTGAGSIFIRGGQLIARDANIQARTLEDRDGGMTDIQADTVSLADGARIIGNTQGTGKGSDIVIRAGDPCFRIREPVRPSHRGRYEQHHGIYRG
;
A
#
# COMPACT_ATOMS: atom_id res chain seq x y z
N PRO A 1 -24.12 12.10 -9.16
CA PRO A 1 -23.12 12.16 -10.24
C PRO A 1 -22.41 10.81 -10.29
N ASP A 2 -23.08 9.87 -10.95
CA ASP A 2 -22.81 8.43 -10.83
C ASP A 2 -22.57 7.86 -12.22
N ALA A 3 -21.60 8.44 -12.93
CA ALA A 3 -21.08 7.82 -14.13
C ALA A 3 -20.21 6.64 -13.69
N SER A 4 -20.70 5.42 -13.91
CA SER A 4 -19.88 4.21 -13.86
C SER A 4 -19.53 3.80 -15.30
N LEU A 5 -18.30 3.33 -15.49
CA LEU A 5 -17.84 2.76 -16.75
C LEU A 5 -17.64 1.27 -16.52
N ASP A 6 -18.41 0.41 -17.19
CA ASP A 6 -18.19 -1.05 -17.14
C ASP A 6 -16.96 -1.41 -17.99
N LEU A 7 -15.86 -1.71 -17.31
CA LEU A 7 -14.59 -2.08 -17.94
C LEU A 7 -14.54 -3.59 -18.17
N GLY A 8 -15.00 -4.02 -19.34
CA GLY A 8 -14.99 -5.43 -19.71
C GLY A 8 -13.64 -6.01 -20.12
N GLY A 9 -12.67 -5.15 -20.41
CA GLY A 9 -11.33 -5.51 -20.86
C GLY A 9 -10.23 -4.78 -20.08
N SER A 10 -9.05 -4.69 -20.69
CA SER A 10 -7.97 -3.85 -20.17
C SER A 10 -8.29 -2.36 -20.36
N PHE A 11 -7.79 -1.53 -19.46
CA PHE A 11 -7.95 -0.08 -19.48
C PHE A 11 -6.58 0.59 -19.62
N HIS A 12 -6.44 1.47 -20.60
CA HIS A 12 -5.22 2.24 -20.84
C HIS A 12 -5.59 3.73 -20.89
N VAL A 13 -4.88 4.56 -20.13
CA VAL A 13 -5.04 6.02 -20.14
C VAL A 13 -3.69 6.68 -20.26
N SER A 14 -3.64 7.74 -21.06
CA SER A 14 -2.43 8.48 -21.32
C SER A 14 -2.67 9.95 -21.62
N THR A 15 -1.64 10.76 -21.42
CA THR A 15 -1.53 12.16 -21.86
C THR A 15 -0.57 12.31 -23.04
N ALA A 16 -0.21 11.20 -23.69
CA ALA A 16 0.68 11.18 -24.85
C ALA A 16 0.07 11.89 -26.06
N ASP A 17 0.93 12.45 -26.91
CA ASP A 17 0.55 13.10 -28.15
C ASP A 17 0.08 12.10 -29.20
N TYR A 18 0.59 10.87 -29.15
CA TYR A 18 0.11 9.79 -30.00
C TYR A 18 0.20 8.42 -29.33
N LEU A 19 -0.65 7.52 -29.80
CA LEU A 19 -0.68 6.11 -29.46
C LEU A 19 -0.19 5.29 -30.66
N ARG A 20 0.80 4.42 -30.45
CA ARG A 20 1.22 3.43 -31.44
C ARG A 20 0.47 2.11 -31.22
N MET A 21 -0.11 1.60 -32.29
CA MET A 21 -0.89 0.37 -32.34
C MET A 21 -0.11 -0.67 -33.16
N GLY A 22 0.15 -1.85 -32.58
CA GLY A 22 1.01 -2.85 -33.22
C GLY A 22 2.42 -2.33 -33.53
N GLU A 23 2.93 -2.60 -34.75
CA GLU A 23 4.29 -2.22 -35.14
C GLU A 23 4.40 -0.77 -35.66
N ASN A 24 3.44 -0.31 -36.47
CA ASN A 24 3.62 0.93 -37.25
C ASN A 24 2.44 1.92 -37.21
N ASP A 25 1.24 1.50 -36.82
CA ASP A 25 0.06 2.37 -36.87
C ASP A 25 0.14 3.41 -35.73
N ARG A 26 -0.09 4.69 -36.04
CA ARG A 26 -0.12 5.77 -35.03
C ARG A 26 -1.44 6.51 -35.08
N PHE A 27 -1.96 6.82 -33.90
CA PHE A 27 -3.16 7.63 -33.69
C PHE A 27 -2.78 8.85 -32.85
N TYR A 28 -2.95 10.06 -33.39
CA TYR A 28 -2.57 11.29 -32.68
C TYR A 28 -3.76 11.86 -31.90
N ALA A 29 -3.48 12.39 -30.71
CA ALA A 29 -4.49 13.07 -29.89
C ALA A 29 -5.04 14.33 -30.58
N MET A 30 -4.21 15.00 -31.39
CA MET A 30 -4.63 16.04 -32.33
C MET A 30 -4.65 15.44 -33.75
N PRO A 31 -5.81 15.01 -34.24
CA PRO A 31 -5.87 14.25 -35.49
C PRO A 31 -5.42 15.10 -36.69
N HIS A 32 -4.58 14.50 -37.52
CA HIS A 32 -4.22 15.05 -38.83
C HIS A 32 -5.05 14.40 -39.95
N ALA A 33 -5.08 15.00 -41.14
CA ALA A 33 -5.79 14.42 -42.27
C ALA A 33 -5.21 13.04 -42.66
N ASN A 34 -6.09 12.04 -42.85
CA ASN A 34 -5.80 10.65 -43.25
C ASN A 34 -5.36 9.67 -42.14
N GLU A 35 -5.78 9.86 -40.88
CA GLU A 35 -5.64 8.80 -39.88
C GLU A 35 -6.58 7.61 -40.16
N VAL A 36 -6.03 6.40 -40.08
CA VAL A 36 -6.77 5.15 -40.27
C VAL A 36 -6.99 4.51 -38.90
N MET A 37 -8.22 4.11 -38.62
CA MET A 37 -8.58 3.43 -37.37
C MET A 37 -7.97 2.03 -37.36
N SER A 38 -7.17 1.71 -36.33
CA SER A 38 -6.61 0.38 -36.09
C SER A 38 -7.38 -0.37 -35.00
N VAL A 39 -7.50 -1.69 -35.13
CA VAL A 39 -8.09 -2.59 -34.11
C VAL A 39 -7.04 -3.31 -33.26
N ALA A 40 -5.74 -3.03 -33.48
CA ALA A 40 -4.65 -3.62 -32.70
C ALA A 40 -4.62 -3.10 -31.25
N ALA A 41 -3.93 -3.79 -30.35
CA ALA A 41 -3.74 -3.30 -28.99
C ALA A 41 -2.72 -2.14 -28.96
N PRO A 42 -2.84 -1.20 -28.00
CA PRO A 42 -1.80 -0.22 -27.68
C PRO A 42 -0.45 -0.92 -27.48
N ALA A 43 0.55 -0.52 -28.25
CA ALA A 43 1.90 -1.02 -28.17
C ALA A 43 2.85 -0.01 -27.51
N ALA A 44 2.63 1.30 -27.73
CA ALA A 44 3.42 2.34 -27.09
C ALA A 44 2.70 3.71 -27.06
N PHE A 45 3.22 4.60 -26.22
CA PHE A 45 2.69 5.95 -25.99
C PHE A 45 3.80 6.97 -26.22
N GLY A 46 3.63 7.86 -27.20
CA GLY A 46 4.65 8.80 -27.63
C GLY A 46 4.39 10.22 -27.17
N PHE A 47 5.41 10.84 -26.59
CA PHE A 47 5.46 12.23 -26.18
C PHE A 47 6.36 13.02 -27.13
N LEU A 48 5.87 14.15 -27.64
CA LEU A 48 6.56 15.01 -28.61
C LEU A 48 7.30 16.16 -27.95
N ASP A 49 6.99 16.47 -26.69
CA ASP A 49 7.67 17.48 -25.88
C ASP A 49 7.91 17.02 -24.44
N ASN A 50 8.43 17.92 -23.61
CA ASN A 50 8.80 17.66 -22.22
C ASN A 50 7.78 18.22 -21.20
N ASP A 51 6.65 18.78 -21.66
CA ASP A 51 5.59 19.35 -20.82
C ASP A 51 4.38 18.40 -20.74
N ASN A 52 4.67 17.15 -20.41
CA ASN A 52 3.67 16.09 -20.36
C ASN A 52 2.67 16.34 -19.23
N ALA A 53 1.38 16.43 -19.59
CA ALA A 53 0.31 16.69 -18.63
C ALA A 53 0.20 15.59 -17.56
N PRO A 54 -0.28 15.91 -16.34
CA PRO A 54 -0.38 14.93 -15.28
C PRO A 54 -1.61 14.01 -15.43
N ILE A 55 -1.51 12.80 -14.88
CA ILE A 55 -2.65 11.90 -14.64
C ILE A 55 -2.97 11.89 -13.15
N ILE A 56 -4.23 12.15 -12.78
CA ILE A 56 -4.69 12.16 -11.39
C ILE A 56 -5.78 11.11 -11.20
N VAL A 57 -5.55 10.16 -10.30
CA VAL A 57 -6.54 9.22 -9.79
C VAL A 57 -6.90 9.65 -8.36
N GLU A 58 -8.11 10.14 -8.18
CA GLU A 58 -8.61 10.62 -6.89
C GLU A 58 -9.76 9.76 -6.39
N GLY A 59 -9.62 9.21 -5.17
CA GLY A 59 -10.69 8.48 -4.50
C GLY A 59 -11.65 9.39 -3.72
N ARG A 60 -12.52 8.77 -2.92
CA ARG A 60 -13.52 9.48 -2.11
C ARG A 60 -13.02 9.94 -0.75
N GLY A 61 -11.87 9.44 -0.29
CA GLY A 61 -11.41 9.63 1.08
C GLY A 61 -12.16 8.72 2.05
N GLU A 62 -12.45 9.20 3.26
CA GLU A 62 -13.16 8.40 4.26
C GLU A 62 -14.65 8.30 3.90
N ILE A 63 -15.14 7.06 3.84
CA ILE A 63 -16.55 6.71 3.64
C ILE A 63 -17.01 5.80 4.79
N THR A 64 -18.31 5.62 4.93
CA THR A 64 -18.90 4.67 5.88
C THR A 64 -18.76 3.23 5.40
N ALA A 65 -18.86 2.26 6.32
CA ALA A 65 -18.85 0.84 5.97
C ALA A 65 -20.05 0.46 5.07
N GLN A 66 -21.18 1.15 5.22
CA GLN A 66 -22.36 0.98 4.39
C GLN A 66 -22.09 1.43 2.95
N GLU A 67 -21.49 2.61 2.76
CA GLU A 67 -21.16 3.15 1.44
C GLU A 67 -20.11 2.31 0.68
N PHE A 68 -19.28 1.56 1.41
CA PHE A 68 -18.23 0.72 0.83
C PHE A 68 -18.80 -0.47 0.03
N GLY A 69 -19.92 -1.07 0.48
CA GLY A 69 -20.54 -2.21 -0.19
C GLY A 69 -21.21 -1.87 -1.52
N ASP A 70 -21.71 -0.64 -1.64
CA ASP A 70 -22.48 -0.19 -2.81
C ASP A 70 -21.63 0.52 -3.86
N THR A 71 -20.48 1.09 -3.47
CA THR A 71 -19.62 1.90 -4.34
C THR A 71 -18.15 1.67 -4.04
N SER A 72 -17.57 0.60 -4.58
CA SER A 72 -16.10 0.46 -4.63
C SER A 72 -15.54 1.56 -5.53
N ALA A 73 -15.23 2.72 -4.94
CA ALA A 73 -14.74 3.88 -5.67
C ALA A 73 -13.26 3.68 -5.97
N GLY A 74 -12.98 3.29 -7.22
CA GLY A 74 -11.65 3.12 -7.77
C GLY A 74 -11.69 2.68 -9.23
N LEU A 75 -10.52 2.70 -9.88
CA LEU A 75 -10.35 2.18 -11.23
C LEU A 75 -10.13 0.67 -11.15
N HIS A 76 -11.14 -0.12 -11.52
CA HIS A 76 -11.11 -1.57 -11.43
C HIS A 76 -11.35 -2.21 -12.80
N VAL A 77 -10.52 -3.20 -13.15
CA VAL A 77 -10.72 -4.08 -14.31
C VAL A 77 -10.97 -5.51 -13.85
N ARG A 78 -11.56 -6.32 -14.73
CA ARG A 78 -11.81 -7.74 -14.48
C ARG A 78 -10.52 -8.52 -14.24
N GLU A 79 -10.66 -9.69 -13.64
CA GLU A 79 -9.54 -10.58 -13.34
C GLU A 79 -8.68 -10.88 -14.59
N GLY A 80 -7.36 -10.85 -14.42
CA GLY A 80 -6.39 -11.11 -15.48
C GLY A 80 -6.25 -9.98 -16.52
N ARG A 81 -6.93 -8.85 -16.35
CA ARG A 81 -6.84 -7.69 -17.25
C ARG A 81 -5.77 -6.68 -16.81
N THR A 82 -5.50 -5.71 -17.67
CA THR A 82 -4.45 -4.72 -17.47
C THR A 82 -5.04 -3.35 -17.16
N VAL A 83 -4.44 -2.62 -16.23
CA VAL A 83 -4.58 -1.15 -16.13
C VAL A 83 -3.24 -0.52 -16.49
N SER A 84 -3.22 0.46 -17.39
CA SER A 84 -2.02 1.23 -17.71
C SER A 84 -2.25 2.73 -17.55
N LEU A 85 -1.41 3.39 -16.76
CA LEU A 85 -1.37 4.85 -16.55
C LEU A 85 -0.03 5.36 -17.07
N ILE A 86 -0.02 6.05 -18.21
CA ILE A 86 1.22 6.44 -18.90
C ILE A 86 1.14 7.91 -19.28
N GLY A 87 1.89 8.79 -18.64
CA GLY A 87 1.73 10.23 -18.86
C GLY A 87 2.91 11.02 -18.32
N GLY A 88 2.68 12.32 -18.07
CA GLY A 88 3.58 13.12 -17.26
C GLY A 88 3.57 12.70 -15.80
N ASN A 89 3.54 13.65 -14.87
CA ASN A 89 3.45 13.32 -13.45
C ASN A 89 2.18 12.51 -13.12
N ILE A 90 2.29 11.46 -12.31
CA ILE A 90 1.15 10.62 -11.92
C ILE A 90 0.88 10.78 -10.43
N GLU A 91 -0.37 11.10 -10.08
CA GLU A 91 -0.82 11.24 -8.70
C GLU A 91 -2.01 10.32 -8.41
N ILE A 92 -1.83 9.39 -7.48
CA ILE A 92 -2.89 8.54 -6.93
C ILE A 92 -3.11 9.00 -5.49
N LYS A 93 -4.24 9.66 -5.21
CA LYS A 93 -4.47 10.36 -3.94
C LYS A 93 -5.87 10.10 -3.38
N LYS A 94 -6.03 10.44 -2.10
CA LYS A 94 -7.32 10.45 -1.40
C LYS A 94 -8.06 9.12 -1.56
N GLY A 95 -7.33 8.01 -1.37
CA GLY A 95 -7.85 6.67 -1.48
C GLY A 95 -9.11 6.48 -0.66
N THR A 96 -10.10 5.83 -1.27
CA THR A 96 -11.37 5.51 -0.62
C THR A 96 -11.11 4.50 0.51
N HIS A 97 -11.57 4.78 1.71
CA HIS A 97 -11.37 3.90 2.86
C HIS A 97 -12.48 4.08 3.89
N TYR A 98 -12.64 3.12 4.77
CA TYR A 98 -13.44 3.28 5.98
C TYR A 98 -12.67 2.77 7.19
N ILE A 99 -13.07 3.21 8.37
CA ILE A 99 -12.48 2.77 9.63
C ILE A 99 -13.47 1.82 10.30
N ARG A 100 -12.98 0.65 10.72
CA ARG A 100 -13.77 -0.31 11.49
C ARG A 100 -13.04 -0.75 12.75
N GLN A 101 -13.79 -1.29 13.69
CA GLN A 101 -13.20 -1.99 14.81
C GLN A 101 -12.48 -3.23 14.30
N LYS A 102 -11.22 -3.38 14.69
CA LYS A 102 -10.43 -4.57 14.38
C LYS A 102 -11.02 -5.75 15.14
N THR A 103 -11.19 -6.86 14.44
CA THR A 103 -11.55 -8.15 15.02
C THR A 103 -10.39 -9.13 14.96
N ASP A 104 -10.44 -10.15 15.81
CA ASP A 104 -9.57 -11.32 15.71
C ASP A 104 -10.11 -12.34 14.69
N GLY A 105 -9.50 -13.54 14.62
CA GLY A 105 -9.90 -14.58 13.68
C GLY A 105 -11.31 -15.14 13.92
N ASP A 106 -11.90 -14.87 15.09
CA ASP A 106 -13.21 -15.34 15.53
C ASP A 106 -14.23 -14.18 15.60
N ASP A 107 -13.95 -13.07 14.92
CA ASP A 107 -14.74 -11.85 14.90
C ASP A 107 -14.90 -11.13 16.26
N ASN A 108 -14.06 -11.46 17.25
CA ASN A 108 -14.10 -10.74 18.53
C ASN A 108 -13.36 -9.40 18.42
N PRO A 109 -13.92 -8.32 18.99
CA PRO A 109 -13.23 -7.06 19.25
C PRO A 109 -11.79 -7.18 19.77
N VAL A 110 -10.84 -6.59 19.05
CA VAL A 110 -9.48 -6.38 19.56
C VAL A 110 -9.44 -5.06 20.33
N PHE A 111 -8.94 -5.08 21.56
CA PHE A 111 -8.83 -3.91 22.43
C PHE A 111 -7.38 -3.46 22.62
N ARG A 112 -7.19 -2.17 22.89
CA ARG A 112 -5.85 -1.58 23.13
C ARG A 112 -5.30 -2.07 24.46
N GLN A 113 -4.26 -2.91 24.40
CA GLN A 113 -3.54 -3.35 25.59
C GLN A 113 -2.69 -2.21 26.16
N GLU A 114 -2.68 -2.08 27.48
CA GLU A 114 -1.78 -1.19 28.21
C GLU A 114 -0.33 -1.66 28.07
N ARG A 115 0.59 -0.70 27.98
CA ARG A 115 2.02 -0.96 27.82
C ARG A 115 2.81 -0.16 28.83
N ASP A 116 3.90 -0.76 29.31
CA ASP A 116 4.81 -0.09 30.22
C ASP A 116 5.65 0.98 29.52
N ALA A 117 6.52 1.66 30.27
CA ALA A 117 7.44 2.68 29.76
C ALA A 117 8.41 2.14 28.68
N TRP A 118 8.58 0.82 28.61
CA TRP A 118 9.43 0.12 27.66
C TRP A 118 8.63 -0.50 26.50
N THR A 119 7.33 -0.19 26.40
CA THR A 119 6.38 -0.70 25.41
C THR A 119 6.04 -2.18 25.51
N TYR A 120 6.42 -2.85 26.60
CA TYR A 120 6.00 -4.22 26.86
C TYR A 120 4.54 -4.28 27.30
N PRO A 121 3.79 -5.31 26.86
CA PRO A 121 2.41 -5.52 27.29
C PRO A 121 2.32 -5.71 28.80
N ILE A 122 1.32 -5.07 29.42
CA ILE A 122 1.01 -5.23 30.84
C ILE A 122 -0.06 -6.31 31.00
N TYR A 123 0.10 -7.12 32.05
CA TYR A 123 -0.81 -8.22 32.43
C TYR A 123 -1.27 -8.03 33.88
N GLU A 124 -2.44 -8.57 34.20
CA GLU A 124 -2.95 -8.58 35.58
C GLU A 124 -2.05 -9.43 36.47
N THR A 125 -1.75 -8.92 37.67
CA THR A 125 -0.93 -9.61 38.68
C THR A 125 -1.80 -10.18 39.80
N GLU A 126 -1.39 -11.33 40.33
CA GLU A 126 -1.96 -11.91 41.54
C GLU A 126 -1.67 -11.05 42.77
N LYS A 127 -2.65 -11.01 43.69
CA LYS A 127 -2.55 -10.27 44.95
C LYS A 127 -2.98 -11.14 46.12
N ASP A 128 -2.35 -10.94 47.27
CA ASP A 128 -2.74 -11.62 48.51
C ASP A 128 -4.06 -11.07 49.07
N GLU A 129 -4.55 -11.68 50.16
CA GLU A 129 -5.79 -11.27 50.85
C GLU A 129 -5.75 -9.82 51.39
N HIS A 130 -4.56 -9.23 51.49
CA HIS A 130 -4.33 -7.86 51.94
C HIS A 130 -4.10 -6.88 50.77
N GLY A 131 -4.13 -7.36 49.52
CA GLY A 131 -3.96 -6.56 48.30
C GLY A 131 -2.50 -6.34 47.87
N ASN A 132 -1.53 -7.01 48.48
CA ASN A 132 -0.11 -6.92 48.11
C ASN A 132 0.20 -7.83 46.92
N LEU A 133 1.20 -7.46 46.10
CA LEU A 133 1.65 -8.26 44.97
C LEU A 133 2.23 -9.61 45.43
N ILE A 134 1.81 -10.68 44.77
CA ILE A 134 2.44 -12.00 44.92
C ILE A 134 3.59 -12.10 43.92
N ASN A 135 4.79 -12.44 44.40
CA ASN A 135 5.98 -12.61 43.58
C ASN A 135 6.47 -14.07 43.59
N ASP A 136 7.15 -14.48 42.52
CA ASP A 136 7.82 -15.78 42.41
C ASP A 136 9.12 -15.84 43.24
N GLU A 137 9.80 -16.99 43.24
CA GLU A 137 11.05 -17.21 43.97
C GLU A 137 12.20 -16.27 43.54
N TYR A 138 12.08 -15.63 42.38
CA TYR A 138 13.02 -14.65 41.83
C TYR A 138 12.57 -13.20 42.06
N GLY A 139 11.48 -12.98 42.79
CA GLY A 139 10.95 -11.65 43.09
C GLY A 139 10.16 -11.01 41.93
N ARG A 140 9.74 -11.78 40.93
CA ARG A 140 8.93 -11.28 39.80
C ARG A 140 7.43 -11.43 40.08
N PRO A 141 6.57 -10.48 39.68
CA PRO A 141 5.14 -10.60 39.89
C PRO A 141 4.56 -11.85 39.23
N VAL A 142 3.71 -12.57 39.96
CA VAL A 142 2.92 -13.69 39.43
C VAL A 142 1.72 -13.10 38.69
N TYR A 143 1.51 -13.52 37.44
CA TYR A 143 0.38 -13.06 36.63
C TYR A 143 -0.86 -13.91 36.87
N LYS A 144 -2.03 -13.26 36.81
CA LYS A 144 -3.29 -13.99 36.69
C LYS A 144 -3.37 -14.66 35.34
N LEU A 145 -3.87 -15.89 35.32
CA LEU A 145 -4.03 -16.68 34.11
C LEU A 145 -5.51 -16.85 33.77
N ASP A 146 -5.81 -16.88 32.47
CA ASP A 146 -7.13 -17.24 31.95
C ASP A 146 -7.35 -18.76 32.03
N GLU A 147 -8.53 -19.21 31.57
CA GLU A 147 -8.93 -20.63 31.57
C GLU A 147 -7.99 -21.53 30.75
N ASN A 148 -7.23 -20.94 29.81
CA ASN A 148 -6.25 -21.64 28.97
C ASN A 148 -4.83 -21.56 29.55
N GLY A 149 -4.65 -20.99 30.74
CA GLY A 149 -3.35 -20.80 31.38
C GLY A 149 -2.52 -19.65 30.80
N SER A 150 -3.13 -18.74 30.03
CA SER A 150 -2.45 -17.58 29.44
C SER A 150 -2.59 -16.32 30.32
N PRO A 151 -1.56 -15.47 30.44
CA PRO A 151 -1.65 -14.24 31.24
C PRO A 151 -2.76 -13.30 30.77
N ILE A 152 -3.56 -12.78 31.72
CA ILE A 152 -4.69 -11.88 31.41
C ILE A 152 -4.16 -10.47 31.09
N PRO A 153 -4.40 -9.93 29.88
CA PRO A 153 -3.92 -8.60 29.49
C PRO A 153 -4.70 -7.47 30.16
N VAL A 154 -3.99 -6.40 30.56
CA VAL A 154 -4.61 -5.15 31.00
C VAL A 154 -4.91 -4.27 29.79
N TYR A 155 -6.15 -3.79 29.68
CA TYR A 155 -6.59 -2.95 28.57
C TYR A 155 -6.74 -1.49 28.97
N MET A 156 -6.46 -0.60 28.02
CA MET A 156 -6.79 0.82 28.15
C MET A 156 -8.31 0.99 28.23
N LEU A 157 -8.76 1.86 29.13
CA LEU A 157 -10.17 2.20 29.33
C LEU A 157 -10.44 3.65 28.92
N ASP A 158 -11.64 3.91 28.40
CA ASP A 158 -12.13 5.26 28.16
C ASP A 158 -12.60 5.94 29.45
N GLU A 159 -13.11 7.18 29.33
CA GLU A 159 -13.63 7.97 30.46
C GLU A 159 -14.80 7.32 31.20
N ASN A 160 -15.49 6.37 30.56
CA ASN A 160 -16.61 5.63 31.13
C ASN A 160 -16.20 4.25 31.67
N GLY A 161 -14.90 3.92 31.67
CA GLY A 161 -14.39 2.62 32.09
C GLY A 161 -14.56 1.50 31.07
N SER A 162 -14.93 1.81 29.82
CA SER A 162 -15.06 0.80 28.74
C SER A 162 -13.73 0.57 28.04
N ARG A 163 -13.45 -0.69 27.67
CA ARG A 163 -12.22 -1.05 26.93
C ARG A 163 -12.16 -0.32 25.60
N ILE A 164 -11.02 0.28 25.29
CA ILE A 164 -10.88 1.04 24.04
C ILE A 164 -10.57 0.10 22.87
N PRO A 165 -11.40 0.05 21.82
CA PRO A 165 -11.14 -0.80 20.67
C PRO A 165 -9.91 -0.35 19.87
N VAL A 166 -9.27 -1.32 19.23
CA VAL A 166 -8.32 -1.08 18.15
C VAL A 166 -9.13 -0.84 16.89
N MET A 167 -8.88 0.28 16.22
CA MET A 167 -9.49 0.59 14.93
C MET A 167 -8.52 0.24 13.81
N GLU A 168 -9.03 -0.26 12.69
CA GLU A 168 -8.27 -0.50 11.47
C GLU A 168 -8.87 0.22 10.27
N THR A 169 -8.01 0.60 9.33
CA THR A 169 -8.42 1.21 8.06
C THR A 169 -8.58 0.12 7.01
N VAL A 170 -9.78 -0.01 6.45
CA VAL A 170 -10.05 -0.84 5.29
C VAL A 170 -10.01 0.04 4.05
N ARG A 171 -9.10 -0.28 3.13
CA ARG A 171 -8.87 0.50 1.91
C ARG A 171 -9.65 -0.12 0.76
N SER A 172 -10.28 0.73 -0.04
CA SER A 172 -10.71 0.36 -1.39
C SER A 172 -9.53 0.53 -2.33
N GLY A 173 -9.43 -0.35 -3.33
CA GLY A 173 -8.41 -0.24 -4.36
C GLY A 173 -8.63 1.03 -5.19
N ALA A 174 -7.66 1.96 -5.17
CA ALA A 174 -7.68 3.12 -6.04
C ALA A 174 -7.44 2.71 -7.51
N VAL A 175 -6.54 1.73 -7.71
CA VAL A 175 -6.29 1.07 -8.99
C VAL A 175 -6.19 -0.42 -8.75
N THR A 176 -7.00 -1.22 -9.43
CA THR A 176 -7.11 -2.67 -9.17
C THR A 176 -7.22 -3.50 -10.43
N ALA A 177 -6.40 -4.55 -10.51
CA ALA A 177 -6.40 -5.53 -11.60
C ALA A 177 -6.12 -6.93 -11.02
N PRO A 178 -7.14 -7.63 -10.46
CA PRO A 178 -6.94 -8.88 -9.74
C PRO A 178 -6.26 -9.93 -10.62
N GLY A 179 -5.14 -10.49 -10.17
CA GLY A 179 -4.37 -11.48 -10.94
C GLY A 179 -3.86 -11.02 -12.31
N GLY A 180 -3.98 -9.72 -12.62
CA GLY A 180 -3.69 -9.10 -13.91
C GLY A 180 -2.41 -8.27 -13.89
N GLN A 181 -2.40 -7.13 -14.58
CA GLN A 181 -1.22 -6.26 -14.65
C GLN A 181 -1.57 -4.79 -14.37
N ILE A 182 -0.74 -4.09 -13.61
CA ILE A 182 -0.78 -2.62 -13.50
C ILE A 182 0.53 -2.05 -14.00
N ASN A 183 0.47 -1.19 -15.02
CA ASN A 183 1.61 -0.45 -15.55
C ASN A 183 1.46 1.02 -15.20
N ILE A 184 2.47 1.61 -14.55
CA ILE A 184 2.52 3.04 -14.23
C ILE A 184 3.83 3.59 -14.75
N ALA A 185 3.77 4.47 -15.76
CA ALA A 185 4.93 5.14 -16.32
C ALA A 185 4.73 6.66 -16.31
N SER A 186 5.64 7.37 -15.65
CA SER A 186 5.72 8.81 -15.69
C SER A 186 6.92 9.23 -16.55
N ALA A 187 6.67 9.87 -17.68
CA ALA A 187 7.67 10.37 -18.62
C ALA A 187 7.82 11.89 -18.50
N ALA A 188 9.05 12.37 -18.37
CA ALA A 188 9.42 13.79 -18.31
C ALA A 188 10.10 14.28 -19.60
N SER A 189 10.43 13.38 -20.52
CA SER A 189 11.02 13.70 -21.83
C SER A 189 10.09 13.34 -22.98
N ALA A 190 10.34 13.96 -24.13
CA ALA A 190 9.84 13.55 -25.43
C ALA A 190 10.43 12.18 -25.81
N ASP A 191 9.69 11.12 -25.52
CA ASP A 191 10.08 9.75 -25.82
C ASP A 191 8.84 8.86 -26.02
N GLU A 192 9.06 7.62 -26.48
CA GLU A 192 8.01 6.62 -26.65
C GLU A 192 8.11 5.54 -25.58
N VAL A 193 7.05 5.38 -24.78
CA VAL A 193 6.97 4.37 -23.71
C VAL A 193 6.28 3.11 -24.26
N GLU A 194 7.03 2.02 -24.42
CA GLU A 194 6.49 0.74 -24.91
C GLU A 194 5.75 -0.05 -23.83
N THR A 195 4.49 -0.41 -24.10
CA THR A 195 3.61 -1.14 -23.17
C THR A 195 2.87 -2.28 -23.87
N GLY A 196 3.59 -3.10 -24.64
CA GLY A 196 2.98 -4.27 -25.29
C GLY A 196 2.84 -5.47 -24.33
N PRO A 197 1.96 -6.45 -24.61
CA PRO A 197 1.97 -7.76 -23.95
C PRO A 197 3.28 -8.55 -24.16
N GLN A 198 4.14 -8.09 -25.08
CA GLN A 198 5.52 -8.55 -25.29
C GLN A 198 6.56 -7.76 -24.47
N ALA A 199 6.15 -6.68 -23.79
CA ALA A 199 6.99 -5.96 -22.84
C ALA A 199 7.03 -6.74 -21.52
N SER A 200 7.72 -7.89 -21.57
CA SER A 200 8.47 -8.35 -20.41
C SER A 200 9.27 -7.15 -19.86
N GLY A 201 9.35 -7.01 -18.54
CA GLY A 201 9.72 -5.77 -17.84
C GLY A 201 11.01 -5.05 -18.28
N SER A 202 11.83 -5.68 -19.13
CA SER A 202 12.97 -5.07 -19.83
C SER A 202 12.60 -4.05 -20.91
N LYS A 203 11.45 -4.12 -21.58
CA LYS A 203 11.04 -3.14 -22.61
C LYS A 203 10.18 -1.99 -22.10
N PHE A 204 9.53 -2.16 -20.95
CA PHE A 204 8.83 -1.07 -20.29
C PHE A 204 9.85 -0.16 -19.62
N GLN A 205 10.31 0.85 -20.35
CA GLN A 205 11.35 1.79 -19.95
C GLN A 205 10.87 3.21 -20.20
N VAL A 206 11.44 4.14 -19.43
CA VAL A 206 11.26 5.57 -19.61
C VAL A 206 12.66 6.19 -19.56
N SER A 207 13.04 6.94 -20.61
CA SER A 207 14.39 7.51 -20.71
C SER A 207 14.65 8.58 -19.65
N GLU A 208 13.75 9.56 -19.51
CA GLU A 208 13.73 10.50 -18.38
C GLU A 208 12.39 10.43 -17.67
N GLY A 209 12.41 10.00 -16.42
CA GLY A 209 11.20 9.74 -15.67
C GLY A 209 10.67 10.96 -14.92
N GLY A 210 9.34 11.11 -14.92
CA GLY A 210 8.64 12.11 -14.11
C GLY A 210 8.33 11.64 -12.68
N LYS A 211 7.49 12.39 -11.97
CA LYS A 211 7.13 12.12 -10.59
C LYS A 211 5.88 11.26 -10.48
N ILE A 212 5.96 10.20 -9.69
CA ILE A 212 4.84 9.34 -9.30
C ILE A 212 4.60 9.49 -7.79
N THR A 213 3.39 9.88 -7.41
CA THR A 213 2.98 10.02 -6.01
C THR A 213 1.78 9.12 -5.70
N VAL A 214 1.88 8.30 -4.67
CA VAL A 214 0.79 7.45 -4.16
C VAL A 214 0.54 7.83 -2.69
N SER A 215 -0.63 8.38 -2.37
CA SER A 215 -0.85 8.95 -1.04
C SER A 215 -2.28 8.91 -0.53
N GLY A 216 -2.46 9.27 0.75
CA GLY A 216 -3.78 9.53 1.34
C GLY A 216 -4.65 8.27 1.40
N LYS A 217 -4.13 7.22 2.02
CA LYS A 217 -4.77 5.90 2.16
C LYS A 217 -4.99 5.12 0.85
N SER A 218 -4.33 5.50 -0.23
CA SER A 218 -4.44 4.83 -1.54
C SER A 218 -3.94 3.39 -1.53
N LEU A 219 -4.55 2.57 -2.39
CA LEU A 219 -4.23 1.16 -2.60
C LEU A 219 -4.10 0.86 -4.10
N ILE A 220 -2.94 0.36 -4.51
CA ILE A 220 -2.71 -0.25 -5.83
C ILE A 220 -2.66 -1.76 -5.62
N ASP A 221 -3.52 -2.51 -6.31
CA ASP A 221 -3.77 -3.92 -5.98
C ASP A 221 -3.89 -4.83 -7.20
N VAL A 222 -3.06 -5.88 -7.23
CA VAL A 222 -3.14 -6.99 -8.20
C VAL A 222 -3.34 -8.34 -7.53
N SER A 223 -3.74 -8.38 -6.26
CA SER A 223 -3.94 -9.61 -5.51
C SER A 223 -5.00 -10.52 -6.15
N GLY A 224 -4.87 -11.82 -5.97
CA GLY A 224 -5.78 -12.83 -6.53
C GLY A 224 -5.30 -14.25 -6.25
N THR A 225 -5.96 -15.25 -6.84
CA THR A 225 -5.59 -16.69 -6.76
C THR A 225 -4.09 -16.90 -6.95
N GLY A 226 -3.53 -16.23 -7.96
CA GLY A 226 -2.11 -15.85 -7.97
C GLY A 226 -2.02 -14.35 -8.15
N ALA A 227 -1.13 -13.69 -7.41
CA ALA A 227 -0.94 -12.26 -7.56
C ALA A 227 -0.56 -11.91 -9.00
N GLY A 228 -1.09 -10.82 -9.52
CA GLY A 228 -0.67 -10.25 -10.79
C GLY A 228 0.70 -9.58 -10.71
N SER A 229 0.99 -8.71 -11.70
CA SER A 229 2.25 -7.97 -11.77
C SER A 229 2.03 -6.47 -11.73
N ILE A 230 2.92 -5.75 -11.04
CA ILE A 230 2.95 -4.29 -10.99
C ILE A 230 4.26 -3.80 -11.55
N PHE A 231 4.22 -2.92 -12.53
CA PHE A 231 5.39 -2.27 -13.11
C PHE A 231 5.30 -0.76 -12.90
N ILE A 232 6.29 -0.18 -12.22
CA ILE A 232 6.38 1.27 -11.99
C ILE A 232 7.68 1.80 -12.60
N ARG A 233 7.58 2.83 -13.44
CA ARG A 233 8.71 3.53 -14.10
C ARG A 233 8.55 5.04 -13.95
N GLY A 234 9.55 5.72 -13.41
CA GLY A 234 9.54 7.18 -13.29
C GLY A 234 10.89 7.68 -12.76
N GLY A 235 11.06 8.99 -12.56
CA GLY A 235 12.28 9.52 -11.94
C GLY A 235 12.16 9.51 -10.43
N GLN A 236 10.95 9.74 -9.91
CA GLN A 236 10.68 9.70 -8.48
C GLN A 236 9.41 8.92 -8.17
N LEU A 237 9.50 7.95 -7.25
CA LEU A 237 8.35 7.33 -6.60
C LEU A 237 8.26 7.81 -5.15
N ILE A 238 7.15 8.46 -4.79
CA ILE A 238 6.82 8.82 -3.40
C ILE A 238 5.54 8.11 -2.99
N ALA A 239 5.64 7.20 -2.02
CA ALA A 239 4.48 6.61 -1.37
C ALA A 239 4.37 7.11 0.09
N ARG A 240 3.20 7.63 0.47
CA ARG A 240 2.92 8.08 1.85
C ARG A 240 1.56 7.58 2.30
N ASP A 241 1.51 6.84 3.40
CA ASP A 241 0.26 6.25 3.87
C ASP A 241 -0.48 5.49 2.73
N ALA A 242 0.26 4.68 1.97
CA ALA A 242 -0.20 4.02 0.76
C ALA A 242 0.26 2.56 0.70
N ASN A 243 -0.55 1.71 0.07
CA ASN A 243 -0.22 0.30 -0.14
C ASN A 243 -0.07 0.00 -1.63
N ILE A 244 1.02 -0.67 -1.99
CA ILE A 244 1.24 -1.31 -3.30
C ILE A 244 1.26 -2.82 -3.04
N GLN A 245 0.34 -3.56 -3.62
CA GLN A 245 -0.01 -4.90 -3.14
C GLN A 245 -0.18 -5.92 -4.27
N ALA A 246 0.44 -7.08 -4.08
CA ALA A 246 0.40 -8.25 -4.93
C ALA A 246 0.35 -9.51 -4.04
N ARG A 247 -0.75 -9.74 -3.31
CA ARG A 247 -0.90 -10.94 -2.46
C ARG A 247 -1.36 -12.13 -3.27
N THR A 248 -0.67 -13.25 -3.11
CA THR A 248 -1.11 -14.56 -3.60
C THR A 248 -2.06 -15.15 -2.59
N LEU A 249 -3.32 -15.38 -2.99
CA LEU A 249 -4.37 -15.81 -2.06
C LEU A 249 -4.58 -17.33 -2.06
N GLU A 250 -4.16 -18.02 -3.12
CA GLU A 250 -4.39 -19.46 -3.29
C GLU A 250 -3.10 -20.16 -3.75
N ASP A 251 -3.21 -21.15 -4.64
CA ASP A 251 -2.14 -22.08 -5.02
C ASP A 251 -1.36 -21.66 -6.28
N ARG A 252 -1.81 -20.63 -7.00
CA ARG A 252 -1.11 -20.09 -8.17
C ARG A 252 0.01 -19.14 -7.77
N ASP A 253 1.23 -19.40 -8.23
CA ASP A 253 2.39 -18.53 -7.99
C ASP A 253 2.10 -17.07 -8.40
N GLY A 254 2.53 -16.13 -7.56
CA GLY A 254 2.40 -14.70 -7.80
C GLY A 254 3.34 -14.20 -8.89
N GLY A 255 2.96 -13.11 -9.54
CA GLY A 255 3.77 -12.38 -10.51
C GLY A 255 4.86 -11.53 -9.86
N MET A 256 5.17 -10.39 -10.45
CA MET A 256 6.27 -9.52 -10.04
C MET A 256 5.80 -8.10 -9.75
N THR A 257 6.31 -7.51 -8.67
CA THR A 257 6.29 -6.07 -8.44
C THR A 257 7.67 -5.51 -8.78
N ASP A 258 7.80 -4.85 -9.93
CA ASP A 258 9.05 -4.27 -10.42
C ASP A 258 8.98 -2.74 -10.46
N ILE A 259 9.78 -2.09 -9.63
CA ILE A 259 9.83 -0.64 -9.48
C ILE A 259 11.20 -0.16 -9.93
N GLN A 260 11.22 0.76 -10.89
CA GLN A 260 12.44 1.43 -11.35
C GLN A 260 12.21 2.94 -11.30
N ALA A 261 13.04 3.62 -10.51
CA ALA A 261 13.09 5.07 -10.46
C ALA A 261 14.48 5.60 -10.07
N ASP A 262 14.73 6.90 -10.21
CA ASP A 262 15.96 7.48 -9.66
C ASP A 262 15.88 7.52 -8.14
N THR A 263 14.72 7.89 -7.59
CA THR A 263 14.48 7.93 -6.15
C THR A 263 13.19 7.21 -5.76
N VAL A 264 13.25 6.45 -4.65
CA VAL A 264 12.09 5.78 -4.05
C VAL A 264 11.97 6.15 -2.58
N SER A 265 10.85 6.77 -2.20
CA SER A 265 10.56 7.21 -0.83
C SER A 265 9.27 6.58 -0.32
N LEU A 266 9.35 5.80 0.75
CA LEU A 266 8.20 5.25 1.48
C LEU A 266 8.12 5.92 2.87
N ALA A 267 7.00 6.55 3.20
CA ALA A 267 6.80 7.20 4.50
C ALA A 267 5.38 7.01 5.05
N ASP A 268 5.16 7.42 6.29
CA ASP A 268 3.85 7.45 6.95
C ASP A 268 3.10 6.11 6.90
N GLY A 269 3.83 5.01 7.09
CA GLY A 269 3.25 3.66 7.05
C GLY A 269 3.00 3.10 5.65
N ALA A 270 3.56 3.71 4.59
CA ALA A 270 3.49 3.16 3.25
C ALA A 270 4.17 1.79 3.15
N ARG A 271 3.58 0.86 2.38
CA ARG A 271 4.03 -0.54 2.27
C ARG A 271 4.00 -1.02 0.82
N ILE A 272 4.96 -1.89 0.50
CA ILE A 272 4.96 -2.74 -0.69
C ILE A 272 4.81 -4.18 -0.20
N ILE A 273 3.81 -4.90 -0.70
CA ILE A 273 3.35 -6.16 -0.12
C ILE A 273 3.25 -7.23 -1.22
N GLY A 274 4.02 -8.30 -1.09
CA GLY A 274 4.07 -9.43 -2.04
C GLY A 274 3.91 -10.79 -1.36
N ASN A 275 3.38 -10.85 -0.14
CA ASN A 275 3.31 -12.09 0.61
C ASN A 275 2.22 -13.04 0.08
N THR A 276 2.37 -14.33 0.39
CA THR A 276 1.33 -15.33 0.15
C THR A 276 0.46 -15.53 1.40
N GLN A 277 -0.83 -15.80 1.18
CA GLN A 277 -1.81 -16.28 2.15
C GLN A 277 -2.34 -17.68 1.78
N GLY A 278 -1.88 -18.24 0.65
CA GLY A 278 -2.19 -19.58 0.17
C GLY A 278 -0.94 -20.45 0.07
N THR A 279 -1.01 -21.51 -0.74
CA THR A 279 0.11 -22.44 -0.96
C THR A 279 1.02 -22.02 -2.12
N GLY A 280 0.57 -21.13 -2.98
CA GLY A 280 1.35 -20.57 -4.08
C GLY A 280 2.43 -19.62 -3.57
N LYS A 281 3.48 -19.40 -4.36
CA LYS A 281 4.54 -18.44 -4.02
C LYS A 281 3.99 -17.01 -4.00
N GLY A 282 4.52 -16.20 -3.09
CA GLY A 282 4.29 -14.76 -3.09
C GLY A 282 4.89 -14.08 -4.33
N SER A 283 4.55 -12.82 -4.53
CA SER A 283 5.12 -12.01 -5.61
C SER A 283 6.56 -11.60 -5.32
N ASP A 284 7.44 -11.72 -6.33
CA ASP A 284 8.78 -11.15 -6.27
C ASP A 284 8.70 -9.61 -6.24
N ILE A 285 9.44 -8.96 -5.33
CA ILE A 285 9.54 -7.50 -5.27
C ILE A 285 10.96 -7.08 -5.64
N VAL A 286 11.07 -6.33 -6.74
CA VAL A 286 12.34 -5.78 -7.23
C VAL A 286 12.24 -4.26 -7.24
N ILE A 287 13.18 -3.58 -6.59
CA ILE A 287 13.27 -2.12 -6.56
C ILE A 287 14.65 -1.71 -7.04
N ARG A 288 14.69 -0.96 -8.14
CA ARG A 288 15.91 -0.37 -8.71
C ARG A 288 15.83 1.15 -8.54
N ALA A 289 16.68 1.68 -7.67
CA ALA A 289 16.84 3.12 -7.44
C ALA A 289 18.17 3.59 -8.03
N GLY A 290 18.15 4.63 -8.88
CA GLY A 290 19.36 5.23 -9.47
C GLY A 290 20.24 5.91 -8.43
N ASP A 291 19.63 6.64 -7.50
CA ASP A 291 20.27 7.22 -6.33
C ASP A 291 19.71 6.56 -5.05
N PRO A 292 20.56 6.01 -4.17
CA PRO A 292 20.13 5.31 -2.97
C PRO A 292 19.76 6.31 -1.86
N CYS A 293 18.71 7.12 -2.06
CA CYS A 293 18.02 7.78 -0.96
C CYS A 293 16.87 6.90 -0.46
N PHE A 294 17.20 5.72 0.09
CA PHE A 294 16.23 4.96 0.87
C PHE A 294 16.10 5.58 2.27
N ARG A 295 15.12 6.47 2.45
CA ARG A 295 14.82 7.10 3.75
C ARG A 295 13.51 6.55 4.30
N ILE A 296 13.59 5.54 5.17
CA ILE A 296 12.49 5.22 6.09
C ILE A 296 12.54 6.29 7.20
N ARG A 297 11.55 7.19 7.24
CA ARG A 297 11.37 8.06 8.41
C ARG A 297 10.53 7.31 9.44
N GLU A 298 11.17 6.78 10.49
CA GLU A 298 10.45 6.38 11.69
C GLU A 298 9.94 7.62 12.45
N PRO A 299 8.80 7.54 13.15
CA PRO A 299 8.36 8.61 14.03
C PRO A 299 9.38 8.81 15.16
N VAL A 300 9.82 10.05 15.34
CA VAL A 300 10.78 10.45 16.38
C VAL A 300 10.20 10.11 17.75
N ARG A 301 10.82 9.15 18.47
CA ARG A 301 10.52 8.90 19.89
C ARG A 301 10.98 10.09 20.73
N PRO A 302 10.16 10.66 21.63
CA PRO A 302 10.65 11.65 22.58
C PRO A 302 11.64 10.98 23.54
N SER A 303 12.89 11.45 23.58
CA SER A 303 13.84 11.07 24.61
C SER A 303 13.47 11.78 25.91
N HIS A 304 12.86 11.08 26.87
CA HIS A 304 12.75 11.59 28.23
C HIS A 304 14.10 11.41 28.94
N ARG A 305 14.87 12.50 29.04
CA ARG A 305 15.90 12.68 30.08
C ARG A 305 15.28 13.41 31.28
N GLY A 306 15.47 12.84 32.46
CA GLY A 306 15.27 13.47 33.78
C GLY A 306 14.10 12.84 34.55
N ARG A 307 14.22 12.41 35.81
CA ARG A 307 15.29 12.45 36.81
C ARG A 307 15.17 11.16 37.65
N TYR A 308 16.27 10.44 37.86
CA TYR A 308 16.37 9.56 39.03
C TYR A 308 16.82 10.43 40.20
N GLU A 309 15.91 10.67 41.15
CA GLU A 309 16.28 11.16 42.47
C GLU A 309 16.83 10.01 43.32
N GLN A 310 17.78 10.41 44.16
CA GLN A 310 18.75 9.59 44.85
C GLN A 310 18.11 8.74 45.94
N HIS A 311 18.56 7.49 46.12
CA HIS A 311 18.66 6.91 47.46
C HIS A 311 19.92 6.04 47.60
N HIS A 312 20.57 6.27 48.73
CA HIS A 312 21.89 5.83 49.17
C HIS A 312 22.07 4.31 49.26
N GLY A 313 23.30 3.82 49.06
CA GLY A 313 23.66 2.43 49.33
C GLY A 313 25.15 2.08 49.12
N ILE A 314 26.01 2.68 49.95
CA ILE A 314 27.36 2.27 50.41
C ILE A 314 28.04 1.07 49.68
N TYR A 315 29.15 1.37 49.01
CA TYR A 315 30.20 0.40 48.65
C TYR A 315 31.18 0.20 49.83
N ARG A 316 31.52 -1.06 50.15
CA ARG A 316 32.78 -1.44 50.80
C ARG A 316 33.20 -2.85 50.37
N GLY A 317 34.49 -2.97 50.02
CA GLY A 317 35.27 -4.22 50.02
C GLY A 317 35.51 -4.82 48.65
#